data_AF-A0A413RKL6-F1
#
_entry.id   AF-A0A413RKL6-F1
#
_cell.length_a   1.000
_cell.length_b   1.000
_cell.length_c   1.000
_cell.angle_alpha   90.00
_cell.angle_beta   90.00
_cell.angle_gamma   90.00
#
_symmetry.space_group_name_H-M   'P 1'
#
loop_
_entity.id
_entity.type
_entity.pdbx_description
1 polymer ?
#
loop_
_entity_poly.entity_id
_entity_poly.type
_entity_poly.pdbx_seq_one_letter_code
_entity_poly.pdbx_strand_id
1 'polypeptide(L)' 'MLAVLLVVGGGWLVWHSSRSATFGWFAYAPLSESVYSPGILTTTDWVGLALVAVGLLALGAVGGYALGRRRGA' A
#
# COMPACT_ATOMS: atom_id res chain seq x y z
N MET A 1 -6.24 -17.82 0.05
CA MET A 1 -6.14 -16.92 -1.13
C MET A 1 -6.52 -15.48 -0.79
N LEU A 2 -7.63 -15.24 -0.08
CA LEU A 2 -8.07 -13.89 0.33
C LEU A 2 -6.95 -13.03 0.96
N ALA A 3 -6.22 -13.56 1.95
CA ALA A 3 -5.16 -12.80 2.62
C ALA A 3 -4.01 -12.39 1.67
N VAL A 4 -3.66 -13.25 0.71
CA VAL A 4 -2.66 -12.91 -0.33
C VAL A 4 -3.20 -11.82 -1.25
N LEU A 5 -4.47 -11.90 -1.64
CA LEU A 5 -5.12 -10.87 -2.46
C LEU A 5 -5.18 -9.52 -1.74
N LEU A 6 -5.38 -9.49 -0.41
CA LEU A 6 -5.35 -8.26 0.38
C LEU A 6 -3.97 -7.61 0.36
N VAL A 7 -2.89 -8.40 0.51
CA VAL A 7 -1.51 -7.89 0.46
C VAL A 7 -1.18 -7.37 -0.94
N VAL A 8 -1.45 -8.16 -1.99
CA VAL A 8 -1.13 -7.79 -3.37
C VAL A 8 -1.96 -6.59 -3.83
N GLY A 9 -3.26 -6.60 -3.55
CA GLY A 9 -4.17 -5.51 -3.91
C GLY A 9 -3.86 -4.21 -3.17
N GLY A 10 -3.59 -4.28 -1.86
CA GLY A 10 -3.19 -3.12 -1.07
C GLY A 10 -1.85 -2.54 -1.52
N GLY A 11 -0.86 -3.38 -1.80
CA GLY A 11 0.45 -2.95 -2.32
C GLY A 11 0.35 -2.30 -3.70
N TRP A 12 -0.47 -2.87 -4.60
CA TRP A 12 -0.72 -2.30 -5.92
C TRP A 12 -1.38 -0.92 -5.84
N LEU A 13 -2.33 -0.75 -4.91
CA LEU A 13 -3.04 0.52 -4.71
C LEU A 13 -2.09 1.65 -4.25
N VAL A 14 -1.24 1.38 -3.25
CA VAL A 14 -0.21 2.33 -2.77
C VAL A 14 0.77 2.70 -3.91
N TRP A 15 1.21 1.69 -4.67
CA TRP A 15 2.13 1.90 -5.79
C TRP A 15 1.55 2.83 -6.86
N HIS A 16 0.26 2.68 -7.16
CA HIS A 16 -0.38 3.47 -8.22
C HIS A 16 -0.66 4.92 -7.77
N SER A 17 -1.04 5.13 -6.51
CA SER A 17 -1.24 6.47 -5.94
C SER A 17 0.05 7.30 -5.90
N SER A 18 1.19 6.64 -5.70
CA SER A 18 2.51 7.30 -5.59
C SER A 18 3.06 7.85 -6.92
N ARG A 19 2.45 7.53 -8.08
CA ARG A 19 2.99 7.86 -9.42
C ARG A 19 2.59 9.23 -9.98
N SER A 20 1.95 10.10 -9.21
CA SER A 20 1.40 11.38 -9.69
C SER A 20 2.44 12.50 -9.97
N ALA A 21 3.73 12.17 -10.17
CA ALA A 21 4.76 13.14 -10.53
C ALA A 21 5.04 13.11 -12.05
N THR A 22 4.19 13.76 -12.84
CA THR A 22 4.44 14.00 -14.26
C THR A 22 5.35 15.21 -14.42
N PHE A 23 6.65 14.97 -14.64
CA PHE A 23 7.58 16.00 -15.11
C PHE A 23 7.57 16.01 -16.65
N GLY A 24 6.97 17.04 -17.24
CA GLY A 24 7.01 17.27 -18.68
C GLY A 24 8.23 18.09 -19.08
N TRP A 25 8.89 17.74 -20.19
CA TRP A 25 10.07 18.44 -20.72
C TRP A 25 9.80 19.88 -21.22
N PHE A 26 8.54 20.32 -21.18
CA PHE A 26 8.10 21.68 -21.51
C PHE A 26 7.66 22.52 -20.30
N ALA A 27 7.81 22.03 -19.07
CA ALA A 27 7.38 22.76 -17.88
C ALA A 27 8.45 23.74 -17.37
N TYR A 28 8.76 24.80 -18.14
CA TYR A 28 9.69 25.85 -17.70
C TYR A 28 9.04 26.95 -16.84
N ALA A 29 7.71 27.00 -16.77
CA ALA A 29 7.00 27.84 -15.82
C ALA A 29 6.40 26.94 -14.72
N PRO A 30 6.94 26.95 -13.49
CA PRO A 30 6.20 26.38 -12.37
C PRO A 30 4.88 27.14 -12.27
N LEU A 31 3.76 26.41 -12.22
CA LEU A 31 2.45 26.99 -11.92
C LEU A 31 2.55 27.62 -10.52
N SER A 32 2.80 28.93 -10.46
CA SER A 32 3.20 29.70 -9.28
C SER A 32 2.10 29.91 -8.24
N GLU A 33 0.96 29.25 -8.40
CA GLU A 33 -0.23 29.41 -7.55
C GLU A 33 -0.55 28.16 -6.70
N SER A 34 0.15 27.03 -6.92
CA SER A 34 -0.01 25.86 -6.06
C SER A 34 1.12 25.79 -5.05
N VAL A 35 0.81 26.10 -3.78
CA VAL A 35 1.69 25.72 -2.66
C VAL A 35 1.84 24.20 -2.74
N TYR A 36 3.07 23.74 -3.03
CA TYR A 36 3.42 22.33 -2.90
C TYR A 36 3.22 21.96 -1.43
N SER A 37 2.08 21.36 -1.14
CA SER A 37 1.78 20.77 0.16
C SER A 37 2.12 19.29 0.04
N PRO A 38 3.27 18.83 0.57
CA PRO A 38 3.56 17.40 0.62
C PRO A 38 2.58 16.78 1.61
N GLY A 39 1.38 16.45 1.14
CA GLY A 39 0.46 15.61 1.88
C GLY A 39 1.16 14.30 2.18
N ILE A 40 1.42 14.03 3.46
CA ILE A 40 2.26 12.92 3.92
C ILE A 40 1.77 11.57 3.35
N LEU A 41 0.45 11.39 3.21
CA LEU A 41 -0.19 10.24 2.57
C LEU A 41 -1.60 10.64 2.10
N THR A 42 -2.04 10.13 0.95
CA THR A 42 -3.43 10.30 0.48
C THR A 42 -4.36 9.32 1.20
N THR A 43 -5.68 9.56 1.17
CA THR A 43 -6.68 8.60 1.69
C THR A 43 -6.53 7.23 1.03
N THR A 44 -6.18 7.20 -0.25
CA THR A 44 -5.94 5.97 -1.01
C THR A 44 -4.72 5.20 -0.50
N ASP A 45 -3.65 5.90 -0.09
CA ASP A 45 -2.48 5.27 0.51
C ASP A 45 -2.82 4.64 1.87
N TRP A 46 -3.63 5.33 2.69
CA TRP A 46 -4.11 4.79 3.96
C TRP A 46 -4.95 3.53 3.78
N VAL A 47 -5.84 3.50 2.79
CA VAL A 47 -6.64 2.32 2.46
C VAL A 47 -5.74 1.17 1.99
N GLY A 48 -4.76 1.46 1.13
CA GLY A 48 -3.81 0.47 0.65
C GLY A 48 -2.96 -0.13 1.78
N LEU A 49 -2.45 0.70 2.69
CA LEU A 49 -1.71 0.27 3.87
C LEU A 49 -2.56 -0.57 4.82
N ALA A 50 -3.81 -0.20 5.05
CA ALA A 50 -4.74 -0.96 5.88
C ALA A 50 -4.99 -2.37 5.31
N LEU A 51 -5.19 -2.47 3.99
CA LEU A 51 -5.37 -3.76 3.30
C LEU A 51 -4.14 -4.66 3.44
N VAL A 52 -2.93 -4.10 3.27
CA VAL A 52 -1.67 -4.84 3.45
C VAL A 52 -1.51 -5.32 4.89
N ALA A 53 -1.77 -4.46 5.87
CA ALA A 53 -1.66 -4.80 7.29
C ALA A 53 -2.59 -5.96 7.66
N VAL A 54 -3.87 -5.89 7.26
CA VAL A 54 -4.84 -6.97 7.52
C VAL A 54 -4.43 -8.27 6.83
N GLY A 55 -3.96 -8.19 5.59
CA GLY A 55 -3.48 -9.36 4.85
C GLY A 55 -2.29 -10.06 5.53
N LEU A 56 -1.30 -9.29 6.01
CA LEU A 56 -0.14 -9.82 6.73
C LEU A 56 -0.53 -10.47 8.07
N LEU A 57 -1.41 -9.84 8.84
CA LEU A 57 -1.90 -10.39 10.10
C LEU A 57 -2.61 -11.74 9.88
N ALA A 58 -3.47 -11.81 8.86
CA ALA A 58 -4.17 -13.05 8.51
C ALA A 58 -3.19 -14.16 8.06
N LEU A 59 -2.18 -13.83 7.25
CA LEU A 59 -1.15 -14.79 6.83
C LEU A 59 -0.32 -15.29 8.01
N GLY A 60 0.09 -14.38 8.90
CA GLY A 60 0.84 -14.72 10.11
C GLY A 60 0.05 -15.63 11.04
N ALA A 61 -1.22 -15.32 11.27
CA ALA A 61 -2.10 -16.13 12.11
C ALA A 61 -2.32 -17.54 11.54
N VAL A 62 -2.64 -17.66 10.24
CA VAL A 62 -2.86 -18.97 9.60
C VAL A 62 -1.57 -19.77 9.53
N GLY A 63 -0.46 -19.14 9.15
CA GLY A 63 0.85 -19.79 9.09
C GLY A 63 1.32 -20.25 10.47
N GLY A 64 1.24 -19.38 11.48
CA GLY A 64 1.60 -19.70 12.86
C GLY A 64 0.75 -20.82 13.46
N TYR A 65 -0.57 -20.79 13.24
CA TYR A 65 -1.47 -21.84 13.71
C TYR A 65 -1.20 -23.18 13.04
N ALA A 66 -1.00 -23.20 11.72
CA ALA A 66 -0.68 -24.41 10.98
C ALA A 66 0.67 -25.01 11.41
N LEU A 67 1.68 -24.17 11.67
CA LEU A 67 3.00 -24.59 12.10
C LEU A 67 3.00 -25.07 13.55
N GLY A 68 2.23 -24.41 14.43
CA GLY A 68 2.01 -24.84 15.82
C GLY A 68 1.33 -26.19 15.92
N ARG A 69 0.29 -26.44 15.11
CA ARG A 69 -0.38 -27.76 15.06
C ARG A 69 0.53 -28.90 14.60
N ARG A 70 1.53 -28.62 13.76
CA ARG A 70 2.50 -29.62 13.27
C ARG A 70 3.60 -29.96 14.28
N ARG A 71 3.82 -29.10 15.28
CA ARG A 71 4.83 -29.31 16.34
C ARG A 71 4.24 -29.78 17.66
N GLY A 72 2.92 -29.69 17.83
CA GLY A 72 2.19 -30.18 19.00
C GLY A 72 1.58 -31.58 18.84
N ALA A 73 1.89 -32.28 17.74
CA ALA A 73 1.58 -33.69 17.49
C ALA A 73 2.91 -34.44 17.30
#